data_AF-A0A3D5X4K5-F1
#
_entry.id   AF-A0A3D5X4K5-F1
#
_cell.length_a   1.000
_cell.length_b   1.000
_cell.length_c   1.000
_cell.angle_alpha   90.00
_cell.angle_beta   90.00
_cell.angle_gamma   90.00
#
_symmetry.space_group_name_H-M   'P 1'
#
loop_
_entity.id
_entity.type
_entity.pdbx_description
1 polymer ?
#
loop_
_entity_poly.entity_id
_entity_poly.type
_entity_poly.pdbx_seq_one_letter_code
_entity_poly.pdbx_strand_id
1 'polypeptide(L)'
;NYFITLIKQQSRNEYQPFYQQQTLSELQSLINKLEQISFDPDIVAQLKLFYHFKNAEKEYFINRLGDFDYLIKPSIDYIAEYYSQHPPTKQMAIDLSMFFSAFKRYDDAQAILEPYVLCNFPCKQSLILYLKYFYANPRVKQNTDFYQLLKDAADILSPTEWCDLFKGKWPINMQLNDHEPIHIMYCRMCENK
;
A
#
# COMPACT_ATOMS: atom_id res chain seq x y z
N ASN A 1 2.60 11.20 7.04
CA ASN A 1 2.90 10.07 6.13
C ASN A 1 2.99 8.86 7.04
N TYR A 2 1.91 8.08 7.19
CA TYR A 2 1.70 7.15 8.31
C TYR A 2 2.72 5.99 8.31
N PHE A 3 3.10 5.50 7.13
CA PHE A 3 4.21 4.55 6.96
C PHE A 3 5.56 5.15 7.40
N ILE A 4 5.85 6.42 7.06
CA ILE A 4 7.02 7.12 7.62
C ILE A 4 6.92 7.25 9.14
N THR A 5 5.72 7.39 9.71
CA THR A 5 5.54 7.45 11.18
C THR A 5 5.76 6.08 11.84
N LEU A 6 5.26 5.00 11.22
CA LEU A 6 5.45 3.61 11.64
C LEU A 6 6.93 3.20 11.56
N ILE A 7 7.59 3.50 10.44
CA ILE A 7 9.03 3.26 10.33
C ILE A 7 9.79 4.15 11.31
N LYS A 8 9.43 5.44 11.48
CA LYS A 8 10.07 6.30 12.49
C LYS A 8 9.87 5.82 13.92
N GLN A 9 8.77 5.14 14.24
CA GLN A 9 8.55 4.55 15.55
C GLN A 9 9.41 3.29 15.75
N GLN A 10 9.64 2.48 14.72
CA GLN A 10 10.62 1.39 14.76
C GLN A 10 12.08 1.86 14.69
N SER A 11 12.37 2.99 14.02
CA SER A 11 13.70 3.55 13.79
C SER A 11 14.13 4.61 14.81
N ARG A 12 13.35 4.83 15.89
CA ARG A 12 13.74 5.72 17.00
C ARG A 12 14.87 5.14 17.86
N ASN A 13 15.26 3.90 17.61
CA ASN A 13 16.53 3.34 18.04
C ASN A 13 17.56 3.55 16.92
N GLU A 14 18.21 4.71 16.96
CA GLU A 14 19.51 5.09 16.39
C GLU A 14 19.89 4.67 14.94
N TYR A 15 20.15 5.70 14.13
CA TYR A 15 20.83 5.65 12.84
C TYR A 15 22.12 4.81 12.87
N GLN A 16 22.15 3.72 12.11
CA GLN A 16 23.39 3.02 11.75
C GLN A 16 23.28 2.44 10.31
N PRO A 17 23.50 3.25 9.26
CA PRO A 17 23.50 2.77 7.88
C PRO A 17 24.58 1.70 7.60
N PHE A 18 25.61 1.59 8.47
CA PHE A 18 26.66 0.57 8.36
C PHE A 18 26.24 -0.81 8.91
N TYR A 19 25.38 -0.87 9.93
CA TYR A 19 24.91 -2.13 10.53
C TYR A 19 23.81 -2.82 9.70
N GLN A 20 23.09 -2.08 8.84
CA GLN A 20 22.02 -2.65 8.01
C GLN A 20 22.54 -3.49 6.83
N GLN A 21 23.77 -3.26 6.35
CA GLN A 21 24.33 -4.04 5.25
C GLN A 21 24.85 -5.41 5.70
N GLN A 22 25.51 -5.49 6.86
CA GLN A 22 25.96 -6.77 7.44
C GLN A 22 24.76 -7.67 7.79
N THR A 23 23.69 -7.11 8.33
CA THR A 23 22.50 -7.89 8.71
C THR A 23 21.76 -8.49 7.50
N LEU A 24 21.68 -7.80 6.36
CA LEU A 24 21.05 -8.36 5.14
C LEU A 24 21.89 -9.45 4.48
N SER A 25 23.22 -9.28 4.40
CA SER A 25 24.10 -10.31 3.82
C SER A 25 24.18 -11.56 4.71
N GLU A 26 24.19 -11.38 6.04
CA GLU A 26 24.09 -12.46 7.02
C GLU A 26 22.76 -13.20 6.92
N LEU A 27 21.64 -12.46 6.82
CA LEU A 27 20.32 -13.06 6.65
C LEU A 27 20.21 -13.85 5.34
N GLN A 28 20.73 -13.32 4.23
CA GLN A 28 20.80 -14.05 2.97
C GLN A 28 21.65 -15.32 3.09
N SER A 29 22.81 -15.24 3.76
CA SER A 29 23.67 -16.40 4.00
C SER A 29 22.96 -17.47 4.84
N LEU A 30 22.22 -17.06 5.87
CA LEU A 30 21.41 -17.95 6.69
C LEU A 30 20.31 -18.63 5.86
N ILE A 31 19.54 -17.86 5.08
CA ILE A 31 18.50 -18.40 4.18
C ILE A 31 19.10 -19.46 3.26
N ASN A 32 20.21 -19.15 2.57
CA ASN A 32 20.87 -20.08 1.65
C ASN A 32 21.31 -21.37 2.36
N LYS A 33 21.83 -21.29 3.59
CA LYS A 33 22.22 -22.47 4.37
C LYS A 33 21.02 -23.33 4.75
N LEU A 34 19.91 -22.70 5.16
CA LEU A 34 18.68 -23.40 5.54
C LEU A 34 18.06 -24.12 4.33
N GLU A 35 18.11 -23.51 3.15
CA GLU A 35 17.67 -24.15 1.90
C GLU A 35 18.54 -25.36 1.54
N GLN A 36 19.86 -25.25 1.67
CA GLN A 36 20.79 -26.35 1.37
C GLN A 36 20.56 -27.58 2.25
N ILE A 37 20.17 -27.39 3.50
CA ILE A 37 19.85 -28.49 4.43
C ILE A 37 18.39 -28.95 4.33
N SER A 38 17.61 -28.42 3.38
CA SER A 38 16.17 -28.70 3.25
C SER A 38 15.41 -28.48 4.56
N PHE A 39 15.72 -27.38 5.26
CA PHE A 39 14.99 -26.98 6.46
C PHE A 39 13.52 -26.70 6.15
N ASP A 40 12.70 -26.55 7.19
CA ASP A 40 11.27 -26.24 7.08
C ASP A 40 11.01 -25.11 6.05
N PRO A 41 10.29 -25.42 4.95
CA PRO A 41 10.09 -24.48 3.85
C PRO A 41 9.26 -23.25 4.25
N ASP A 42 8.35 -23.37 5.22
CA ASP A 42 7.51 -22.27 5.67
C ASP A 42 8.34 -21.27 6.48
N ILE A 43 9.25 -21.77 7.32
CA ILE A 43 10.20 -20.93 8.06
C ILE A 43 11.13 -20.21 7.09
N VAL A 44 11.66 -20.92 6.08
CA VAL A 44 12.52 -20.32 5.05
C VAL A 44 11.76 -19.24 4.27
N ALA A 45 10.50 -19.48 3.89
CA ALA A 45 9.67 -18.50 3.20
C ALA A 45 9.42 -17.23 4.04
N GLN A 46 9.16 -17.39 5.34
CA GLN A 46 9.01 -16.25 6.25
C GLN A 46 10.31 -15.44 6.41
N LEU A 47 11.46 -16.11 6.48
CA LEU A 47 12.77 -15.43 6.53
C LEU A 47 13.06 -14.67 5.23
N LYS A 48 12.74 -15.25 4.07
CA LYS A 48 12.84 -14.56 2.78
C LYS A 48 11.92 -13.34 2.72
N LEU A 49 10.67 -13.48 3.17
CA LEU A 49 9.74 -12.37 3.24
C LEU A 49 10.29 -11.23 4.11
N PHE A 50 10.83 -11.57 5.29
CA PHE A 50 11.48 -10.61 6.18
C PHE A 50 12.70 -9.93 5.51
N TYR A 51 13.54 -10.70 4.83
CA TYR A 51 14.67 -10.18 4.05
C TYR A 51 14.21 -9.15 3.02
N HIS A 52 13.18 -9.46 2.24
CA HIS A 52 12.67 -8.57 1.21
C HIS A 52 12.05 -7.29 1.77
N PHE A 53 11.37 -7.36 2.92
CA PHE A 53 10.93 -6.14 3.63
C PHE A 53 12.11 -5.27 4.07
N LYS A 54 13.14 -5.88 4.65
CA LYS A 54 14.32 -5.15 5.13
C LYS A 54 15.11 -4.54 3.98
N ASN A 55 15.23 -5.23 2.87
CA ASN A 55 15.86 -4.72 1.67
C ASN A 55 15.05 -3.54 1.08
N ALA A 56 13.72 -3.67 1.01
CA ALA A 56 12.86 -2.58 0.53
C ALA A 56 12.93 -1.34 1.45
N GLU A 57 12.95 -1.54 2.77
CA GLU A 57 13.12 -0.47 3.76
C GLU A 57 14.46 0.26 3.56
N LYS A 58 15.56 -0.49 3.48
CA LYS A 58 16.91 0.05 3.23
C LYS A 58 16.94 0.92 1.98
N GLU A 59 16.46 0.40 0.85
CA GLU A 59 16.51 1.13 -0.42
C GLU A 59 15.57 2.35 -0.44
N TYR A 60 14.43 2.29 0.24
CA TYR A 60 13.53 3.45 0.42
C TYR A 60 14.23 4.61 1.16
N PHE A 61 15.07 4.31 2.15
CA PHE A 61 15.81 5.34 2.89
C PHE A 61 16.97 5.93 2.11
N ILE A 62 17.70 5.11 1.35
CA ILE A 62 18.90 5.53 0.61
C ILE A 62 18.52 6.36 -0.61
N ASN A 63 17.49 5.93 -1.37
CA ASN A 63 17.23 6.46 -2.71
C ASN A 63 16.08 7.46 -2.78
N ARG A 64 16.01 8.43 -1.86
CA ARG A 64 14.93 9.45 -1.81
C ARG A 64 14.75 10.29 -3.09
N LEU A 65 15.57 10.12 -4.14
CA LEU A 65 15.71 11.02 -5.29
C LEU A 65 15.75 10.37 -6.69
N GLY A 66 15.58 9.04 -6.87
CA GLY A 66 15.80 8.42 -8.20
C GLY A 66 14.95 7.19 -8.51
N ASP A 67 14.82 6.88 -9.81
CA ASP A 67 14.00 5.78 -10.37
C ASP A 67 14.20 4.47 -9.61
N PHE A 68 13.12 4.03 -8.97
CA PHE A 68 13.07 2.98 -7.95
C PHE A 68 13.38 1.57 -8.48
N ASP A 69 13.45 1.37 -9.80
CA ASP A 69 12.80 0.20 -10.38
C ASP A 69 13.68 -1.05 -10.50
N TYR A 70 15.01 -0.97 -10.45
CA TYR A 70 15.83 -2.18 -10.68
C TYR A 70 16.18 -2.94 -9.39
N LEU A 71 16.70 -2.24 -8.38
CA LEU A 71 17.25 -2.90 -7.18
C LEU A 71 16.17 -3.37 -6.20
N ILE A 72 15.05 -2.63 -6.12
CA ILE A 72 14.00 -2.93 -5.16
C ILE A 72 12.92 -3.85 -5.73
N LYS A 73 12.70 -3.80 -7.05
CA LYS A 73 11.59 -4.50 -7.71
C LYS A 73 11.56 -5.99 -7.39
N PRO A 74 12.68 -6.74 -7.38
CA PRO A 74 12.65 -8.15 -6.98
C PRO A 74 12.09 -8.36 -5.57
N SER A 75 12.36 -7.44 -4.64
CA SER A 75 11.83 -7.53 -3.28
C SER A 75 10.35 -7.19 -3.20
N ILE A 76 9.91 -6.16 -3.94
CA ILE A 76 8.49 -5.80 -3.97
C ILE A 76 7.66 -6.87 -4.67
N ASP A 77 8.18 -7.44 -5.77
CA ASP A 77 7.55 -8.55 -6.49
C ASP A 77 7.42 -9.78 -5.59
N TYR A 78 8.49 -10.15 -4.87
CA TYR A 78 8.45 -11.28 -3.94
C TYR A 78 7.39 -11.09 -2.86
N ILE A 79 7.31 -9.90 -2.25
CA ILE A 79 6.32 -9.59 -1.22
C ILE A 79 4.89 -9.70 -1.81
N ALA A 80 4.66 -9.14 -2.99
CA ALA A 80 3.35 -9.21 -3.65
C ALA A 80 2.95 -10.65 -3.97
N GLU A 81 3.87 -11.46 -4.50
CA GLU A 81 3.63 -12.87 -4.82
C GLU A 81 3.40 -13.72 -3.57
N TYR A 82 4.15 -13.47 -2.49
CA TYR A 82 3.91 -14.16 -1.23
C TYR A 82 2.48 -13.95 -0.72
N TYR A 83 2.00 -12.70 -0.70
CA TYR A 83 0.67 -12.37 -0.16
C TYR A 83 -0.48 -12.66 -1.12
N SER A 84 -0.21 -12.86 -2.42
CA SER A 84 -1.24 -13.38 -3.34
C SER A 84 -1.57 -14.84 -3.04
N GLN A 85 -0.59 -15.61 -2.56
CA GLN A 85 -0.75 -17.02 -2.15
C GLN A 85 -1.13 -17.16 -0.67
N HIS A 86 -0.77 -16.18 0.16
CA HIS A 86 -1.01 -16.18 1.60
C HIS A 86 -1.77 -14.91 2.00
N PRO A 87 -3.11 -14.86 1.81
CA PRO A 87 -3.89 -13.65 2.06
C PRO A 87 -3.66 -13.11 3.48
N PRO A 88 -3.24 -11.83 3.62
CA PRO A 88 -2.93 -11.25 4.92
C PRO A 88 -4.20 -11.04 5.73
N THR A 89 -4.07 -10.81 7.04
CA THR A 89 -5.19 -10.27 7.82
C THR A 89 -5.58 -8.88 7.32
N LYS A 90 -6.80 -8.45 7.61
CA LYS A 90 -7.32 -7.13 7.20
C LYS A 90 -6.41 -5.95 7.55
N GLN A 91 -5.91 -5.89 8.79
CA GLN A 91 -5.03 -4.79 9.21
C GLN A 91 -3.71 -4.83 8.44
N MET A 92 -3.16 -6.03 8.27
CA MET A 92 -1.94 -6.23 7.51
C MET A 92 -2.13 -5.88 6.02
N ALA A 93 -3.30 -6.14 5.43
CA ALA A 93 -3.64 -5.72 4.07
C ALA A 93 -3.59 -4.20 3.90
N ILE A 94 -4.12 -3.45 4.89
CA ILE A 94 -4.03 -1.98 4.92
C ILE A 94 -2.57 -1.51 5.00
N ASP A 95 -1.77 -2.15 5.86
CA ASP A 95 -0.36 -1.79 6.00
C ASP A 95 0.45 -2.12 4.73
N LEU A 96 0.17 -3.25 4.09
CA LEU A 96 0.78 -3.68 2.83
C LEU A 96 0.35 -2.79 1.66
N SER A 97 -0.90 -2.36 1.59
CA SER A 97 -1.36 -1.46 0.52
C SER A 97 -0.64 -0.12 0.59
N MET A 98 -0.44 0.40 1.81
CA MET A 98 0.35 1.60 2.03
C MET A 98 1.81 1.40 1.63
N PHE A 99 2.39 0.25 1.98
CA PHE A 99 3.74 -0.14 1.55
C PHE A 99 3.87 -0.14 0.01
N PHE A 100 3.01 -0.87 -0.70
CA PHE A 100 3.05 -0.93 -2.17
C PHE A 100 2.86 0.45 -2.82
N SER A 101 1.98 1.28 -2.26
CA SER A 101 1.78 2.64 -2.77
C SER A 101 3.00 3.54 -2.63
N ALA A 102 3.85 3.31 -1.63
CA ALA A 102 5.11 4.04 -1.47
C ALA A 102 6.09 3.77 -2.62
N PHE A 103 5.93 2.62 -3.30
CA PHE A 103 6.68 2.21 -4.48
C PHE A 103 5.90 2.37 -5.79
N LYS A 104 4.78 3.13 -5.78
CA LYS A 104 3.88 3.34 -6.94
C LYS A 104 3.30 2.04 -7.52
N ARG A 105 3.27 0.96 -6.74
CA ARG A 105 2.70 -0.34 -7.10
C ARG A 105 1.20 -0.35 -6.80
N TYR A 106 0.45 0.51 -7.50
CA TYR A 106 -0.97 0.72 -7.20
C TYR A 106 -1.83 -0.50 -7.54
N ASP A 107 -1.49 -1.25 -8.60
CA ASP A 107 -2.15 -2.52 -8.94
C ASP A 107 -2.12 -3.49 -7.74
N ASP A 108 -0.93 -3.71 -7.17
CA ASP A 108 -0.75 -4.59 -6.00
C ASP A 108 -1.42 -4.03 -4.73
N ALA A 109 -1.35 -2.71 -4.54
CA ALA A 109 -2.02 -2.04 -3.42
C ALA A 109 -3.56 -2.17 -3.47
N GLN A 110 -4.15 -2.19 -4.67
CA GLN A 110 -5.57 -2.44 -4.86
C GLN A 110 -5.90 -3.91 -4.66
N ALA A 111 -5.15 -4.81 -5.29
CA ALA A 111 -5.38 -6.26 -5.22
C ALA A 111 -5.37 -6.77 -3.77
N ILE A 112 -4.46 -6.26 -2.93
CA ILE A 112 -4.38 -6.68 -1.52
C ILE A 112 -5.58 -6.18 -0.68
N LEU A 113 -6.21 -5.09 -1.08
CA LEU A 113 -7.37 -4.51 -0.39
C LEU A 113 -8.70 -5.05 -0.89
N GLU A 114 -8.79 -5.44 -2.16
CA GLU A 114 -10.03 -5.83 -2.83
C GLU A 114 -10.91 -6.80 -2.01
N PRO A 115 -10.38 -7.86 -1.36
CA PRO A 115 -11.18 -8.75 -0.53
C PRO A 115 -11.87 -8.08 0.66
N TYR A 116 -11.43 -6.89 1.07
CA TYR A 116 -11.88 -6.18 2.27
C TYR A 116 -12.71 -4.93 1.99
N VAL A 117 -12.82 -4.53 0.73
CA VAL A 117 -13.49 -3.29 0.30
C VAL A 117 -15.01 -3.48 0.20
N LEU A 118 -15.48 -4.70 -0.12
CA LEU A 118 -16.88 -5.00 -0.44
C LEU A 118 -17.57 -6.01 0.51
N CYS A 119 -16.99 -6.33 1.68
CA CYS A 119 -17.66 -7.20 2.65
C CYS A 119 -18.87 -6.51 3.32
N ASN A 120 -19.80 -7.31 3.87
CA ASN A 120 -21.05 -6.88 4.54
C ASN A 120 -20.90 -5.78 5.63
N PHE A 121 -19.67 -5.52 6.09
CA PHE A 121 -19.29 -4.32 6.84
C PHE A 121 -18.04 -3.73 6.19
N PRO A 122 -18.17 -2.85 5.19
CA PRO A 122 -17.03 -2.31 4.48
C PRO A 122 -16.13 -1.57 5.48
N CYS A 123 -14.84 -1.91 5.46
CA CYS A 123 -13.89 -1.12 6.21
C CYS A 123 -13.70 0.20 5.47
N LYS A 124 -14.28 1.26 6.03
CA LYS A 124 -14.20 2.61 5.48
C LYS A 124 -12.76 3.00 5.12
N GLN A 125 -11.79 2.61 5.95
CA GLN A 125 -10.37 2.84 5.68
C GLN A 125 -9.87 2.10 4.43
N SER A 126 -10.18 0.81 4.28
CA SER A 126 -9.82 0.03 3.08
C SER A 126 -10.47 0.60 1.83
N LEU A 127 -11.75 0.98 1.90
CA LEU A 127 -12.47 1.62 0.79
C LEU A 127 -11.83 2.95 0.38
N ILE A 128 -11.52 3.81 1.35
CA ILE A 128 -10.85 5.10 1.11
C ILE A 128 -9.50 4.89 0.40
N LEU A 129 -8.69 3.95 0.89
CA LEU A 129 -7.39 3.66 0.30
C LEU A 129 -7.53 3.08 -1.11
N TYR A 130 -8.45 2.14 -1.30
CA TYR A 130 -8.73 1.53 -2.59
C TYR A 130 -9.11 2.57 -3.65
N LEU A 131 -10.03 3.49 -3.34
CA LEU A 131 -10.43 4.56 -4.26
C LEU A 131 -9.27 5.47 -4.63
N LYS A 132 -8.40 5.79 -3.66
CA LYS A 132 -7.21 6.62 -3.91
C LYS A 132 -6.19 5.90 -4.79
N TYR A 133 -5.95 4.61 -4.56
CA TYR A 133 -5.07 3.81 -5.42
C TYR A 133 -5.62 3.66 -6.83
N PHE A 134 -6.94 3.43 -6.96
CA PHE A 134 -7.62 3.37 -8.25
C PHE A 134 -7.38 4.65 -9.05
N TYR A 135 -7.59 5.81 -8.43
CA TYR A 135 -7.39 7.10 -9.07
C TYR A 135 -5.93 7.36 -9.47
N ALA A 136 -4.97 6.99 -8.61
CA ALA A 136 -3.56 7.24 -8.82
C ALA A 136 -2.91 6.32 -9.86
N ASN A 137 -3.60 5.25 -10.25
CA ASN A 137 -3.09 4.25 -11.16
C ASN A 137 -3.09 4.77 -12.62
N PRO A 138 -1.92 5.00 -13.24
CA PRO A 138 -1.85 5.57 -14.59
C PRO A 138 -2.36 4.61 -15.69
N ARG A 139 -2.48 3.31 -15.37
CA ARG A 139 -2.97 2.29 -16.32
C ARG A 139 -4.49 2.23 -16.38
N VAL A 140 -5.17 2.69 -15.33
CA VAL A 140 -6.61 2.65 -15.25
C VAL A 140 -7.16 3.96 -15.81
N LYS A 141 -7.84 3.88 -16.95
CA LYS A 141 -8.64 5.01 -17.42
C LYS A 141 -9.78 5.21 -16.43
N GLN A 142 -9.94 6.44 -15.94
CA GLN A 142 -11.10 6.82 -15.14
C GLN A 142 -12.34 6.68 -16.02
N ASN A 143 -13.02 5.55 -15.86
CA ASN A 143 -14.17 5.14 -16.66
C ASN A 143 -15.42 5.14 -15.78
N THR A 144 -16.55 4.75 -16.38
CA THR A 144 -17.84 4.66 -15.68
C THR A 144 -17.77 3.84 -14.38
N ASP A 145 -16.94 2.80 -14.33
CA ASP A 145 -16.81 1.92 -13.17
C ASP A 145 -16.23 2.67 -11.97
N PHE A 146 -15.25 3.55 -12.18
CA PHE A 146 -14.69 4.36 -11.10
C PHE A 146 -15.71 5.35 -10.52
N TYR A 147 -16.48 6.01 -11.39
CA TYR A 147 -17.53 6.92 -10.95
C TYR A 147 -18.65 6.19 -10.21
N GLN A 148 -18.96 4.96 -10.60
CA GLN A 148 -19.93 4.14 -9.86
C GLN A 148 -19.38 3.77 -8.48
N LEU A 149 -18.13 3.32 -8.39
CA LEU A 149 -17.47 3.05 -7.10
C LEU A 149 -17.45 4.27 -6.17
N LEU A 150 -17.25 5.48 -6.72
CA LEU A 150 -17.36 6.72 -5.95
C LEU A 150 -18.79 6.96 -5.44
N LYS A 151 -19.82 6.75 -6.26
CA LYS A 151 -21.21 6.89 -5.81
C LYS A 151 -21.53 5.92 -4.68
N ASP A 152 -21.18 4.65 -4.86
CA ASP A 152 -21.44 3.60 -3.88
C ASP A 152 -20.70 3.90 -2.55
N ALA A 153 -19.49 4.46 -2.65
CA ALA A 153 -18.72 4.87 -1.47
C ALA A 153 -19.35 6.04 -0.71
N ALA A 154 -20.05 6.96 -1.38
CA ALA A 154 -20.73 8.07 -0.71
C ALA A 154 -21.86 7.60 0.22
N ASP A 155 -22.51 6.47 -0.11
CA ASP A 155 -23.55 5.86 0.73
C ASP A 155 -22.97 5.15 1.97
N ILE A 156 -21.68 4.80 1.94
CA ILE A 156 -20.97 4.07 3.00
C ILE A 156 -20.20 5.02 3.94
N LEU A 157 -19.56 6.04 3.37
CA LEU A 157 -18.67 6.95 4.09
C LEU A 157 -19.46 8.04 4.81
N SER A 158 -18.97 8.47 5.98
CA SER A 158 -19.49 9.69 6.60
C SER A 158 -19.15 10.92 5.74
N PRO A 159 -19.87 12.04 5.89
CA PRO A 159 -19.54 13.26 5.16
C PRO A 159 -18.08 13.69 5.31
N THR A 160 -17.52 13.60 6.52
CA THR A 160 -16.11 13.95 6.76
C THR A 160 -15.17 13.03 5.98
N GLU A 161 -15.37 11.71 6.05
CA GLU A 161 -14.56 10.72 5.33
C GLU A 161 -14.66 10.89 3.81
N TRP A 162 -15.85 11.20 3.31
CA TRP A 162 -16.10 11.49 1.89
C TRP A 162 -15.32 12.73 1.44
N CYS A 163 -15.42 13.84 2.17
CA CYS A 163 -14.72 15.08 1.83
C CYS A 163 -13.19 14.93 1.89
N ASP A 164 -12.68 14.11 2.80
CA ASP A 164 -11.25 13.80 2.95
C ASP A 164 -10.67 13.00 1.76
N LEU A 165 -11.52 12.40 0.91
CA LEU A 165 -11.07 11.85 -0.37
C LEU A 165 -10.53 12.94 -1.29
N PHE A 166 -11.13 14.14 -1.26
CA PHE A 166 -10.87 15.22 -2.22
C PHE A 166 -10.00 16.34 -1.65
N LYS A 167 -10.09 16.61 -0.33
CA LYS A 167 -9.32 17.70 0.33
C LYS A 167 -8.20 17.19 1.22
N GLY A 168 -8.20 15.90 1.54
CA GLY A 168 -7.32 15.31 2.53
C GLY A 168 -5.92 15.01 2.02
N LYS A 169 -5.18 14.24 2.83
CA LYS A 169 -3.85 13.76 2.44
C LYS A 169 -3.96 12.79 1.27
N TRP A 170 -3.27 13.12 0.18
CA TRP A 170 -3.31 12.41 -1.10
C TRP A 170 -4.72 12.47 -1.72
N PRO A 171 -5.11 13.65 -2.23
CA PRO A 171 -6.46 13.90 -2.72
C PRO A 171 -6.68 13.27 -4.09
N ILE A 172 -7.91 12.82 -4.32
CA ILE A 172 -8.44 12.51 -5.63
C ILE A 172 -8.70 13.85 -6.33
N ASN A 173 -7.70 14.32 -7.09
CA ASN A 173 -7.75 15.58 -7.84
C ASN A 173 -8.54 15.44 -9.14
N MET A 174 -9.78 14.96 -9.04
CA MET A 174 -10.70 15.04 -10.17
C MET A 174 -11.04 16.51 -10.39
N GLN A 175 -11.05 16.95 -11.66
CA GLN A 175 -11.82 18.14 -11.99
C GLN A 175 -13.27 17.73 -11.72
N LEU A 176 -13.79 18.04 -10.53
CA LEU A 176 -15.11 17.57 -10.08
C LEU A 176 -16.20 17.93 -11.11
N ASN A 177 -15.99 19.02 -11.85
CA ASN A 177 -16.82 19.50 -12.95
C ASN A 177 -16.90 18.56 -14.17
N ASP A 178 -15.98 17.60 -14.33
CA ASP A 178 -15.98 16.65 -15.45
C ASP A 178 -17.06 15.58 -15.30
N HIS A 179 -17.60 15.40 -14.09
CA HIS A 179 -18.67 14.44 -13.82
C HIS A 179 -19.70 15.03 -12.84
N GLU A 180 -20.67 15.75 -13.40
CA GLU A 180 -21.71 16.51 -12.69
C GLU A 180 -22.38 15.76 -11.51
N PRO A 181 -22.76 14.47 -11.60
CA PRO A 181 -23.31 13.77 -10.44
C PRO A 181 -22.38 13.71 -9.22
N ILE A 182 -21.08 13.52 -9.42
CA ILE A 182 -20.11 13.44 -8.31
C ILE A 182 -19.88 14.84 -7.73
N HIS A 183 -19.85 15.86 -8.59
CA HIS A 183 -19.77 17.25 -8.16
C HIS A 183 -20.93 17.62 -7.24
N ILE A 184 -22.18 17.34 -7.65
CA ILE A 184 -23.37 17.61 -6.85
C ILE A 184 -23.30 16.89 -5.50
N MET A 185 -22.87 15.64 -5.47
CA MET A 185 -22.71 14.87 -4.23
C MET A 185 -21.65 15.49 -3.32
N TYR A 186 -20.50 15.87 -3.87
CA TYR A 186 -19.45 16.58 -3.15
C TYR A 186 -19.96 17.89 -2.55
N CYS A 187 -20.62 18.76 -3.32
CA CYS A 187 -21.17 20.02 -2.81
C CYS A 187 -22.16 19.77 -1.66
N ARG A 188 -23.11 18.84 -1.85
CA ARG A 188 -24.11 18.50 -0.82
C ARG A 188 -23.49 18.02 0.50
N MET A 189 -22.46 17.19 0.42
CA MET A 189 -21.84 16.56 1.60
C MET A 189 -20.75 17.43 2.23
N CYS A 190 -20.09 18.29 1.46
CA CYS A 190 -18.86 19.00 1.86
C CYS A 190 -18.96 20.51 1.97
N GLU A 191 -20.02 21.17 1.47
CA GLU A 191 -20.18 22.64 1.56
C GLU A 191 -21.03 23.09 2.76
N ASN A 192 -21.77 22.18 3.40
CA ASN A 192 -22.58 22.49 4.58
C ASN A 192 -21.81 22.37 5.92
N LYS A 193 -20.48 22.48 5.90
CA LYS A 193 -19.62 22.42 7.10
C LYS A 193 -18.45 23.41 7.00
#